data_AF-A0A2N1VT31-F1
#
_entry.id   AF-A0A2N1VT31-F1
#
_cell.length_a   1.000
_cell.length_b   1.000
_cell.length_c   1.000
_cell.angle_alpha   90.00
_cell.angle_beta   90.00
_cell.angle_gamma   90.00
#
_symmetry.space_group_name_H-M   'P 1'
#
loop_
_entity.id
_entity.type
_entity.pdbx_description
1 polymer ?
#
loop_
_entity_poly.entity_id
_entity_poly.type
_entity_poly.pdbx_seq_one_letter_code
_entity_poly.pdbx_strand_id
1 'polypeptide(L)'
;MTQKEFESKWIALIEKEMIKKFPDEFIDLSDCEIVIMPGTFLMIGSEFFGNYEIVDTSGQAHFNFDNYFKVKYILYSNRNKPAQILRPLKEEKIVSAVKEYERLMDSIVRDIGKDYKKVFQDSQQFPKVSNHIFTALNLQRY
;
A
#
# COMPACT_ATOMS: atom_id res chain seq x y z
N MET A 1 -28.36 2.73 8.58
CA MET A 1 -27.01 3.06 8.11
C MET A 1 -27.02 3.03 6.59
N THR A 2 -26.67 4.12 5.94
CA THR A 2 -26.49 4.18 4.48
C THR A 2 -25.10 3.68 4.09
N GLN A 3 -24.89 3.36 2.81
CA GLN A 3 -23.56 2.96 2.32
C GLN A 3 -22.51 4.08 2.55
N LYS A 4 -22.89 5.34 2.34
CA LYS A 4 -22.00 6.49 2.57
C LYS A 4 -21.59 6.61 4.04
N GLU A 5 -22.54 6.43 4.97
CA GLU A 5 -22.27 6.42 6.41
C GLU A 5 -21.32 5.27 6.80
N PHE A 6 -21.52 4.09 6.19
CA PHE A 6 -20.66 2.94 6.42
C PHE A 6 -19.22 3.21 5.93
N GLU A 7 -19.05 3.75 4.73
CA GLU A 7 -17.75 4.11 4.16
C GLU A 7 -17.04 5.16 5.03
N SER A 8 -17.73 6.24 5.41
CA SER A 8 -17.16 7.30 6.27
C SER A 8 -16.74 6.78 7.64
N LYS A 9 -17.53 5.89 8.27
CA LYS A 9 -17.17 5.22 9.53
C LYS A 9 -15.87 4.44 9.38
N TRP A 10 -15.74 3.63 8.32
CA TRP A 10 -14.57 2.79 8.12
C TRP A 10 -13.32 3.57 7.73
N ILE A 11 -13.45 4.61 6.91
CA ILE A 11 -12.35 5.54 6.59
C ILE A 11 -11.78 6.12 7.89
N ALA A 12 -12.63 6.70 8.75
CA ALA A 12 -12.19 7.30 10.00
C ALA A 12 -11.56 6.28 10.98
N LEU A 13 -12.11 5.07 11.05
CA LEU A 13 -11.57 4.00 11.89
C LEU A 13 -10.17 3.57 11.43
N ILE A 14 -10.00 3.38 10.11
CA ILE A 14 -8.73 2.92 9.55
C ILE A 14 -7.66 4.00 9.74
N GLU A 15 -7.96 5.26 9.42
CA GLU A 15 -7.01 6.39 9.60
C GLU A 15 -6.52 6.53 11.03
N LYS A 16 -7.42 6.34 11.99
CA LYS A 16 -7.12 6.59 13.40
C LYS A 16 -6.43 5.41 14.09
N GLU A 17 -6.80 4.18 13.75
CA GLU A 17 -6.50 3.01 14.61
C GLU A 17 -5.86 1.83 13.90
N MET A 18 -6.00 1.70 12.57
CA MET A 18 -5.56 0.48 11.87
C MET A 18 -4.38 0.70 10.92
N ILE A 19 -4.19 1.94 10.44
CA ILE A 19 -3.16 2.24 9.46
C ILE A 19 -1.80 2.40 10.12
N LYS A 20 -0.82 1.68 9.58
CA LYS A 20 0.58 1.77 9.99
C LYS A 20 1.40 2.46 8.93
N LYS A 21 2.43 3.18 9.35
CA LYS A 21 3.36 3.85 8.46
C LYS A 21 4.31 2.84 7.84
N PHE A 22 4.15 2.59 6.54
CA PHE A 22 5.12 1.83 5.76
C PHE A 22 6.22 2.76 5.22
N PRO A 23 7.50 2.36 5.27
CA PRO A 23 8.01 1.09 5.79
C PRO A 23 8.35 1.09 7.28
N ASP A 24 8.40 2.26 7.92
CA ASP A 24 8.96 2.48 9.27
C ASP A 24 8.44 1.52 10.36
N GLU A 25 7.15 1.14 10.31
CA GLU A 25 6.54 0.22 11.28
C GLU A 25 6.62 -1.27 10.90
N PHE A 26 7.32 -1.60 9.80
CA PHE A 26 7.43 -2.94 9.24
C PHE A 26 8.89 -3.40 9.05
N ILE A 27 9.85 -2.56 9.43
CA ILE A 27 11.28 -2.86 9.32
C ILE A 27 11.98 -2.59 10.64
N ASP A 28 13.08 -3.30 10.86
CA ASP A 28 14.08 -2.91 11.86
C ASP A 28 14.99 -1.85 11.24
N LEU A 29 15.29 -0.79 12.00
CA LEU A 29 16.15 0.31 11.59
C LEU A 29 17.63 -0.10 11.48
N SER A 30 18.00 -1.27 12.00
CA SER A 30 19.32 -1.86 11.79
C SER A 30 19.56 -2.22 10.31
N ASP A 31 20.72 -1.86 9.78
CA ASP A 31 21.15 -2.16 8.41
C ASP A 31 20.20 -1.63 7.32
N CYS A 32 19.79 -0.38 7.45
CA CYS A 32 19.04 0.35 6.43
C CYS A 32 19.89 1.40 5.71
N GLU A 33 19.57 1.66 4.45
CA GLU A 33 20.04 2.82 3.69
C GLU A 33 18.93 3.84 3.49
N ILE A 34 19.30 5.08 3.22
CA ILE A 34 18.37 6.14 2.85
C ILE A 34 18.19 6.11 1.33
N VAL A 35 16.94 5.99 0.89
CA VAL A 35 16.56 6.13 -0.52
C VAL A 35 15.86 7.46 -0.69
N ILE A 36 16.39 8.30 -1.59
CA ILE A 36 15.74 9.56 -1.97
C ILE A 36 14.58 9.26 -2.91
N MET A 37 13.43 9.85 -2.61
CA MET A 37 12.19 9.63 -3.32
C MET A 37 11.85 10.86 -4.17
N PRO A 38 11.17 10.69 -5.32
CA PRO A 38 10.93 11.79 -6.26
C PRO A 38 9.83 12.76 -5.83
N GLY A 39 9.08 12.48 -4.76
CA GLY A 39 7.99 13.33 -4.28
C GLY A 39 6.77 13.35 -5.22
N THR A 40 6.71 12.48 -6.22
CA THR A 40 5.62 12.36 -7.20
C THR A 40 4.85 11.06 -7.02
N PHE A 41 3.72 10.91 -7.71
CA PHE A 41 3.06 9.61 -7.80
C PHE A 41 3.91 8.66 -8.63
N LEU A 42 4.02 7.42 -8.17
CA LEU A 42 4.79 6.37 -8.82
C LEU A 42 3.88 5.23 -9.24
N MET A 43 4.21 4.58 -10.35
CA MET A 43 3.51 3.44 -10.89
C MET A 43 4.50 2.48 -11.55
N ILE A 44 4.07 1.23 -11.75
CA ILE A 44 4.85 0.23 -12.46
C ILE A 44 4.89 0.61 -13.94
N GLY A 45 6.09 0.76 -14.48
CA GLY A 45 6.37 1.04 -15.88
C GLY A 45 6.52 -0.24 -16.69
N SER A 46 7.50 -0.24 -17.60
CA SER A 46 7.76 -1.41 -18.45
C SER A 46 8.49 -2.51 -17.68
N GLU A 47 8.23 -3.76 -18.06
CA GLU A 47 9.03 -4.92 -17.64
C GLU A 47 9.96 -5.31 -18.81
N PHE A 48 11.24 -5.44 -18.53
CA PHE A 48 12.22 -5.85 -19.54
C PHE A 48 13.24 -6.81 -18.94
N PHE A 49 13.30 -8.03 -19.49
CA PHE A 49 14.16 -9.12 -19.02
C PHE A 49 14.05 -9.39 -17.50
N GLY A 50 12.83 -9.42 -16.98
CA GLY A 50 12.56 -9.69 -15.56
C GLY A 50 12.92 -8.53 -14.61
N ASN A 51 13.31 -7.38 -15.16
CA ASN A 51 13.47 -6.15 -14.39
C ASN A 51 12.23 -5.26 -14.58
N TYR A 52 11.79 -4.68 -13.47
CA TYR A 52 10.62 -3.83 -13.38
C TYR A 52 11.03 -2.39 -13.21
N GLU A 53 10.53 -1.53 -14.07
CA GLU A 53 10.69 -0.09 -13.96
C GLU A 53 9.61 0.51 -13.06
N ILE A 54 9.98 1.52 -12.28
CA ILE A 54 9.04 2.42 -11.60
C ILE A 54 9.16 3.79 -12.24
N VAL A 55 8.04 4.26 -12.76
CA VAL A 55 7.91 5.54 -13.44
C VAL A 55 6.98 6.48 -12.68
N ASP A 56 7.08 7.77 -12.95
CA ASP A 56 6.06 8.73 -12.52
C ASP A 56 4.94 8.92 -13.56
N THR A 57 4.00 9.81 -13.27
CA THR A 57 2.86 10.11 -14.14
C THR A 57 3.24 10.76 -15.48
N SER A 58 4.48 11.25 -15.63
CA SER A 58 5.01 11.76 -16.90
C SER A 58 5.68 10.66 -17.74
N GLY A 59 5.81 9.46 -17.18
CA GLY A 59 6.55 8.34 -17.79
C GLY A 59 8.06 8.41 -17.53
N GLN A 60 8.54 9.30 -16.66
CA GLN A 60 9.95 9.35 -16.30
C GLN A 60 10.28 8.19 -15.35
N ALA A 61 11.31 7.42 -15.70
CA ALA A 61 11.83 6.34 -14.88
C ALA A 61 12.64 6.85 -13.69
N HIS A 62 12.35 6.31 -12.50
CA HIS A 62 13.03 6.66 -11.25
C HIS A 62 13.76 5.48 -10.62
N PHE A 63 13.21 4.26 -10.75
CA PHE A 63 13.82 3.05 -10.20
C PHE A 63 13.71 1.89 -11.16
N ASN A 64 14.63 0.94 -11.02
CA ASN A 64 14.63 -0.33 -11.75
C ASN A 64 15.04 -1.44 -10.79
N PHE A 65 14.27 -2.53 -10.75
CA PHE A 65 14.51 -3.65 -9.84
C PHE A 65 14.35 -4.99 -10.54
N ASP A 66 15.21 -5.93 -10.17
CA ASP A 66 15.19 -7.34 -10.55
C ASP A 66 14.16 -8.19 -9.76
N ASN A 67 13.47 -7.57 -8.81
CA ASN A 67 12.54 -8.24 -7.91
C ASN A 67 11.28 -7.40 -7.65
N TYR A 68 10.13 -8.01 -7.88
CA TYR A 68 8.81 -7.40 -7.67
C TYR A 68 8.54 -6.99 -6.21
N PHE A 69 9.12 -7.66 -5.21
CA PHE A 69 9.04 -7.21 -3.80
C PHE A 69 9.74 -5.88 -3.56
N LYS A 70 10.88 -5.62 -4.24
CA LYS A 70 11.55 -4.30 -4.17
C LYS A 70 10.66 -3.23 -4.80
N VAL A 71 9.98 -3.57 -5.90
CA VAL A 71 9.01 -2.68 -6.55
C VAL A 71 7.88 -2.30 -5.59
N LYS A 72 7.20 -3.31 -5.03
CA LYS A 72 6.12 -3.12 -4.06
C LYS A 72 6.57 -2.29 -2.87
N TYR A 73 7.78 -2.55 -2.35
CA TYR A 73 8.34 -1.80 -1.24
C TYR A 73 8.42 -0.30 -1.56
N ILE A 74 8.97 0.09 -2.71
CA ILE A 74 9.05 1.49 -3.12
C ILE A 74 7.64 2.09 -3.27
N LEU A 75 6.73 1.40 -3.95
CA LEU A 75 5.38 1.91 -4.20
C LEU A 75 4.57 2.09 -2.90
N TYR A 76 4.60 1.11 -1.99
CA TYR A 76 3.96 1.22 -0.68
C TYR A 76 4.59 2.33 0.18
N SER A 77 5.91 2.49 0.12
CA SER A 77 6.60 3.57 0.83
C SER A 77 6.28 4.95 0.25
N ASN A 78 5.89 5.03 -1.03
CA ASN A 78 5.55 6.28 -1.70
C ASN A 78 4.12 6.77 -1.45
N ARG A 79 3.34 6.09 -0.58
CA ARG A 79 1.93 6.43 -0.31
C ARG A 79 1.69 7.92 -0.02
N ASN A 80 2.55 8.54 0.78
CA ASN A 80 2.44 9.97 1.12
C ASN A 80 3.51 10.83 0.44
N LYS A 81 4.16 10.31 -0.61
CA LYS A 81 5.23 10.99 -1.37
C LYS A 81 6.30 11.59 -0.46
N PRO A 82 6.87 10.80 0.47
CA PRO A 82 7.92 11.29 1.35
C PRO A 82 9.14 11.72 0.51
N ALA A 83 9.98 12.61 1.05
CA ALA A 83 11.22 13.00 0.37
C ALA A 83 12.29 11.88 0.42
N GLN A 84 12.23 11.03 1.44
CA GLN A 84 13.14 9.91 1.63
C GLN A 84 12.48 8.80 2.44
N ILE A 85 12.99 7.59 2.28
CA ILE A 85 12.56 6.40 3.01
C ILE A 85 13.78 5.60 3.47
N LEU A 86 13.59 4.77 4.49
CA LEU A 86 14.58 3.75 4.86
C LEU A 86 14.30 2.47 4.08
N ARG A 87 15.36 1.86 3.53
CA ARG A 87 15.30 0.57 2.85
C ARG A 87 16.30 -0.39 3.50
N PRO A 88 15.85 -1.56 3.98
CA PRO A 88 16.75 -2.61 4.45
C PRO A 88 17.73 -3.04 3.37
N LEU A 89 19.00 -3.27 3.75
CA LEU A 89 20.03 -3.78 2.84
C LEU A 89 19.83 -5.25 2.47
N LYS A 90 19.13 -6.02 3.33
CA LYS A 90 18.85 -7.44 3.12
C LYS A 90 17.51 -7.64 2.44
N GLU A 91 17.51 -8.40 1.35
CA GLU A 91 16.32 -8.63 0.54
C GLU A 91 15.22 -9.39 1.30
N GLU A 92 15.59 -10.30 2.20
CA GLU A 92 14.62 -11.04 3.01
C GLU A 92 13.83 -10.11 3.93
N LYS A 93 14.45 -9.04 4.44
CA LYS A 93 13.78 -8.02 5.25
C LYS A 93 12.77 -7.23 4.41
N ILE A 94 13.10 -6.89 3.16
CA ILE A 94 12.18 -6.24 2.20
C ILE A 94 10.97 -7.14 1.95
N VAL A 95 11.20 -8.42 1.65
CA VAL A 95 10.14 -9.39 1.39
C VAL A 95 9.24 -9.56 2.61
N SER A 96 9.79 -9.64 3.83
CA SER A 96 9.00 -9.76 5.05
C SER A 96 8.11 -8.53 5.28
N ALA A 97 8.69 -7.33 5.18
CA ALA A 97 7.97 -6.08 5.36
C ALA A 97 6.77 -5.96 4.40
N VAL A 98 7.00 -6.25 3.12
CA VAL A 98 5.94 -6.25 2.10
C VAL A 98 4.83 -7.24 2.43
N LYS A 99 5.18 -8.49 2.78
CA LYS A 99 4.20 -9.52 3.12
C LYS A 99 3.40 -9.16 4.38
N GLU A 100 4.04 -8.58 5.39
CA GLU A 100 3.37 -8.14 6.62
C GLU A 100 2.41 -6.98 6.36
N TYR A 101 2.81 -6.02 5.53
CA TYR A 101 1.94 -4.93 5.10
C TYR A 101 0.72 -5.45 4.30
N GLU A 102 0.93 -6.38 3.38
CA GLU A 102 -0.16 -7.01 2.63
C GLU A 102 -1.12 -7.80 3.52
N ARG A 103 -0.60 -8.52 4.52
CA ARG A 103 -1.44 -9.20 5.52
C ARG A 103 -2.27 -8.23 6.34
N LEU A 104 -1.72 -7.06 6.69
CA LEU A 104 -2.49 -6.00 7.34
C LEU A 104 -3.63 -5.52 6.43
N MET A 105 -3.34 -5.20 5.17
CA MET A 105 -4.36 -4.78 4.20
C MET A 105 -5.45 -5.85 4.03
N ASP A 106 -5.08 -7.12 3.92
CA ASP A 106 -6.02 -8.24 3.82
C ASP A 106 -6.89 -8.38 5.07
N SER A 107 -6.32 -8.12 6.25
CA SER A 107 -7.07 -8.13 7.50
C SER A 107 -8.12 -7.02 7.56
N ILE A 108 -7.76 -5.81 7.12
CA ILE A 108 -8.67 -4.67 7.03
C ILE A 108 -9.83 -4.99 6.07
N VAL A 109 -9.55 -5.46 4.85
CA VAL A 109 -10.61 -5.84 3.88
C VAL A 109 -11.54 -6.91 4.47
N ARG A 110 -10.98 -7.93 5.13
CA ARG A 110 -11.78 -8.98 5.77
C ARG A 110 -12.69 -8.42 6.86
N ASP A 111 -12.21 -7.49 7.66
CA ASP A 111 -12.97 -6.93 8.78
C ASP A 111 -14.07 -5.97 8.29
N ILE A 112 -13.79 -5.15 7.26
CA ILE A 112 -14.82 -4.38 6.56
C ILE A 112 -15.87 -5.35 6.00
N GLY A 113 -15.47 -6.44 5.34
CA GLY A 113 -16.38 -7.42 4.75
C GLY A 113 -17.27 -8.13 5.77
N LYS A 114 -16.73 -8.43 6.96
CA LYS A 114 -17.52 -8.99 8.08
C LYS A 114 -18.56 -8.00 8.59
N ASP A 115 -18.20 -6.73 8.74
CA ASP A 115 -19.14 -5.69 9.22
C ASP A 115 -20.18 -5.37 8.13
N TYR A 116 -19.75 -5.32 6.87
CA TYR A 116 -20.62 -5.05 5.73
C TYR A 116 -21.76 -6.07 5.63
N LYS A 117 -21.47 -7.37 5.74
CA LYS A 117 -22.47 -8.45 5.72
C LYS A 117 -23.46 -8.41 6.89
N LYS A 118 -23.11 -7.75 8.00
CA LYS A 118 -24.03 -7.57 9.15
C LYS A 118 -24.99 -6.42 8.91
N VAL A 119 -24.55 -5.38 8.18
CA VAL A 119 -25.32 -4.16 7.94
C VAL A 119 -26.17 -4.28 6.67
N PHE A 120 -25.64 -4.93 5.62
CA PHE A 120 -26.27 -5.03 4.32
C PHE A 120 -26.46 -6.51 3.94
N GLN A 121 -27.67 -6.85 3.48
CA GLN A 121 -28.03 -8.21 3.06
C GLN A 121 -27.47 -8.59 1.68
N ASP A 122 -27.10 -7.60 0.86
CA ASP A 122 -26.52 -7.80 -0.47
C ASP A 122 -25.00 -7.63 -0.43
N SER A 123 -24.26 -8.69 -0.79
CA SER A 123 -22.79 -8.65 -0.86
C SER A 123 -22.23 -8.17 -2.20
N GLN A 124 -23.06 -7.98 -3.23
CA GLN A 124 -22.57 -7.63 -4.58
C GLN A 124 -21.87 -6.28 -4.63
N GLN A 125 -22.27 -5.34 -3.77
CA GLN A 125 -21.69 -4.00 -3.72
C GLN A 125 -20.41 -3.90 -2.87
N PHE A 126 -20.07 -4.94 -2.09
CA PHE A 126 -18.91 -4.91 -1.21
C PHE A 126 -17.59 -4.56 -1.91
N PRO A 127 -17.23 -5.13 -3.09
CA PRO A 127 -15.99 -4.78 -3.78
C PRO A 127 -15.90 -3.29 -4.13
N LYS A 128 -17.02 -2.66 -4.50
CA LYS A 128 -17.07 -1.23 -4.80
C LYS A 128 -16.85 -0.39 -3.53
N VAL A 129 -17.48 -0.80 -2.42
CA VAL A 129 -17.36 -0.16 -1.11
C VAL A 129 -15.92 -0.25 -0.60
N SER A 130 -15.31 -1.45 -0.62
CA SER A 130 -13.93 -1.63 -0.17
C SER A 130 -12.94 -0.83 -1.01
N ASN A 131 -13.13 -0.80 -2.33
CA ASN A 131 -12.27 -0.01 -3.22
C ASN A 131 -12.39 1.49 -2.95
N HIS A 132 -13.61 1.99 -2.70
CA HIS A 132 -13.81 3.41 -2.39
C HIS A 132 -13.11 3.79 -1.07
N ILE A 133 -13.27 2.97 -0.02
CA ILE A 133 -12.56 3.16 1.26
C ILE A 133 -11.05 3.20 1.06
N PHE A 134 -10.49 2.22 0.33
CA PHE A 134 -9.04 2.14 0.11
C PHE A 134 -8.52 3.31 -0.74
N THR A 135 -9.27 3.71 -1.77
CA THR A 135 -8.93 4.86 -2.62
C THR A 135 -8.92 6.16 -1.82
N ALA A 136 -9.92 6.37 -0.95
CA ALA A 136 -9.99 7.55 -0.08
C ALA A 136 -8.77 7.65 0.86
N LEU A 137 -8.20 6.51 1.24
CA LEU A 137 -7.02 6.41 2.11
C LEU A 137 -5.70 6.38 1.35
N ASN A 138 -5.71 6.47 0.02
CA ASN A 138 -4.56 6.20 -0.84
C ASN A 138 -3.86 4.85 -0.51
N LEU A 139 -4.65 3.84 -0.14
CA LEU A 139 -4.20 2.48 0.06
C LEU A 139 -4.35 1.73 -1.26
N GLN A 140 -3.22 1.44 -1.91
CA GLN A 140 -3.18 0.62 -3.12
C GLN A 140 -2.47 -0.69 -2.82
N ARG A 141 -2.93 -1.77 -3.45
CA ARG A 141 -2.27 -3.07 -3.45
C ARG A 141 -1.66 -3.29 -4.83
N TYR A 142 -0.37 -3.62 -4.87
CA TYR A 142 0.38 -3.92 -6.10
C TYR A 142 0.79 -5.39 -6.13
#